data_AF-A0A1C5ESG3-F1
#
_entry.id   AF-A0A1C5ESG3-F1
#
_cell.length_a   1.000
_cell.length_b   1.000
_cell.length_c   1.000
_cell.angle_alpha   90.00
_cell.angle_beta   90.00
_cell.angle_gamma   90.00
#
_symmetry.space_group_name_H-M   'P 1'
#
loop_
_entity.id
_entity.type
_entity.pdbx_description
1 polymer ?
#
loop_
_entity_poly.entity_id
_entity_poly.type
_entity_poly.pdbx_seq_one_letter_code
_entity_poly.pdbx_strand_id
1 'polypeptide(L)'
;MKLSLPRNAVLGGSLAVVAALALSACGAAPDNASTTTKDGKSAATAASAADFGGMDALVKAAKKEGSLHIIAVPRDWANYGAIIDAFQKKYGIKIQDESPDGSSQDEINAVTSRKGQDRAPDVLDLGSSFALSAAQQGLLAPYKVSSFGDIPAGQKDPQARWYNDYGGYISIGCDAKRVKECPTTFKDLLKPQYKGQVALNGNPTKSGSAFGGVYAAALANGGSFGDIQPGLDFFAKLKKNGNYTPVESTPATVEKGETPISIDWDYLNAGYADEFRSKGLDWKVVVPSDGQYAQYYSQAITKDAPHPAAARLWQEFLYSTEGQNLWLKGYARPALMTSMESAGTLDKTAAAKLPQVTGSASFPTEAEQSKAKTVIAQGWGKAVSG
;
A
#
# COMPACT_ATOMS: atom_id res chain seq x y z
N MET A 1 28.96 -37.54 85.52
CA MET A 1 30.08 -37.06 86.37
C MET A 1 30.70 -35.85 85.69
N LYS A 2 30.59 -34.69 86.37
CA LYS A 2 31.32 -33.42 86.20
C LYS A 2 31.22 -32.59 84.90
N LEU A 3 30.72 -31.36 85.13
CA LEU A 3 30.83 -30.13 84.34
C LEU A 3 32.26 -29.79 83.88
N SER A 4 32.38 -28.99 82.81
CA SER A 4 33.16 -27.73 82.79
C SER A 4 33.08 -27.01 81.43
N LEU A 5 32.64 -25.75 81.45
CA LEU A 5 32.94 -24.69 80.47
C LEU A 5 34.17 -23.91 81.00
N PRO A 6 35.01 -23.26 80.17
CA PRO A 6 34.76 -21.84 79.93
C PRO A 6 35.20 -21.23 78.57
N ARG A 7 34.42 -20.21 78.21
CA ARG A 7 34.70 -18.91 77.59
C ARG A 7 36.16 -18.60 77.18
N ASN A 8 36.30 -18.09 75.94
CA ASN A 8 37.12 -16.90 75.67
C ASN A 8 36.43 -16.03 74.61
N ALA A 9 36.32 -14.75 74.92
CA ALA A 9 35.77 -13.69 74.09
C ALA A 9 36.92 -12.97 73.36
N VAL A 10 36.73 -12.65 72.08
CA VAL A 10 37.45 -11.55 71.40
C VAL A 10 36.49 -10.86 70.44
N LEU A 11 36.33 -9.55 70.65
CA LEU A 11 35.64 -8.60 69.78
C LEU A 11 36.46 -8.28 68.51
N GLY A 12 35.75 -7.95 67.42
CA GLY A 12 36.26 -7.30 66.21
C GLY A 12 35.43 -7.78 65.02
N GLY A 13 34.50 -7.02 64.46
CA GLY A 13 34.75 -5.77 63.76
C GLY A 13 34.22 -5.94 62.34
N SER A 14 33.05 -5.36 62.08
CA SER A 14 32.42 -4.94 60.82
C SER A 14 33.05 -5.38 59.48
N LEU A 15 32.25 -6.01 58.60
CA LEU A 15 31.79 -5.41 57.33
C LEU A 15 30.86 -6.39 56.59
N ALA A 16 29.60 -6.00 56.42
CA ALA A 16 28.66 -6.68 55.55
C ALA A 16 28.94 -6.29 54.09
N VAL A 17 29.30 -7.25 53.24
CA VAL A 17 29.31 -7.08 51.78
C VAL A 17 28.05 -7.74 51.23
N VAL A 18 27.05 -6.93 50.92
CA VAL A 18 25.88 -7.34 50.14
C VAL A 18 26.29 -7.40 48.68
N ALA A 19 26.49 -8.60 48.15
CA ALA A 19 26.71 -8.82 46.73
C ALA A 19 25.38 -8.71 45.98
N ALA A 20 25.11 -7.56 45.37
CA ALA A 20 24.02 -7.38 44.42
C ALA A 20 24.42 -8.00 43.07
N LEU A 21 23.80 -9.13 42.72
CA LEU A 21 23.87 -9.70 41.37
C LEU A 21 23.01 -8.85 40.43
N ALA A 22 23.66 -7.92 39.71
CA ALA A 22 23.06 -7.26 38.56
C ALA A 22 23.08 -8.24 37.38
N LEU A 23 21.92 -8.81 37.04
CA LEU A 23 21.72 -9.42 35.72
C LEU A 23 21.67 -8.29 34.67
N SER A 24 22.81 -7.99 34.06
CA SER A 24 22.89 -7.25 32.81
C SER A 24 22.35 -8.13 31.69
N ALA A 25 21.03 -8.10 31.50
CA ALA A 25 20.41 -8.54 30.26
C ALA A 25 20.90 -7.64 29.12
N CYS A 26 21.87 -8.13 28.35
CA CYS A 26 22.27 -7.52 27.09
C CYS A 26 21.14 -7.73 26.08
N GLY A 27 20.12 -6.87 26.13
CA GLY A 27 19.34 -6.56 24.95
C GLY A 27 20.23 -5.71 24.04
N ALA A 28 20.96 -6.35 23.15
CA ALA A 28 21.66 -5.63 22.08
C ALA A 28 20.59 -4.96 21.21
N ALA A 29 20.48 -3.64 21.32
CA ALA A 29 19.88 -2.84 20.27
C ALA A 29 20.64 -3.13 18.96
N PRO A 30 19.96 -3.23 17.80
CA PRO A 30 20.66 -3.42 16.55
C PRO A 30 21.68 -2.28 16.36
N ASP A 31 22.91 -2.65 16.00
CA ASP A 31 23.98 -1.71 15.69
C ASP A 31 23.57 -0.81 14.52
N ASN A 32 22.97 0.34 14.83
CA ASN A 32 22.65 1.43 13.88
C ASN A 32 23.92 2.08 13.27
N ALA A 33 25.11 1.51 13.48
CA ALA A 33 26.40 2.06 13.10
C ALA A 33 26.76 1.88 11.60
N SER A 34 25.84 1.39 10.76
CA SER A 34 26.20 0.91 9.41
C SER A 34 25.70 1.77 8.23
N THR A 35 24.81 2.73 8.44
CA THR A 35 24.08 3.44 7.36
C THR A 35 24.50 4.90 7.19
N THR A 36 25.65 5.29 7.75
CA THR A 36 26.24 6.62 7.61
C THR A 36 27.23 6.68 6.44
N THR A 37 27.22 7.80 5.72
CA THR A 37 28.27 8.10 4.73
C THR A 37 29.60 8.40 5.43
N LYS A 38 30.69 8.45 4.66
CA LYS A 38 32.02 8.85 5.15
C LYS A 38 32.01 10.24 5.83
N ASP A 39 31.08 11.11 5.42
CA ASP A 39 30.92 12.46 5.96
C ASP A 39 29.89 12.52 7.10
N GLY A 40 29.51 11.38 7.68
CA GLY A 40 28.63 11.29 8.86
C GLY A 40 27.13 11.46 8.58
N LYS A 41 26.71 11.54 7.31
CA LYS A 41 25.28 11.68 6.96
C LYS A 41 24.54 10.37 7.15
N SER A 42 23.44 10.36 7.89
CA SER A 42 22.61 9.18 8.14
C SER A 42 21.57 8.97 7.03
N ALA A 43 21.43 7.73 6.56
CA ALA A 43 20.38 7.38 5.61
C ALA A 43 19.00 7.65 6.21
N ALA A 44 18.79 7.38 7.50
CA ALA A 44 17.49 7.52 8.17
C ALA A 44 16.90 8.94 8.11
N THR A 45 17.76 9.97 8.05
CA THR A 45 17.36 11.38 8.03
C THR A 45 17.61 12.07 6.69
N ALA A 46 18.14 11.37 5.69
CA ALA A 46 18.37 11.94 4.36
C ALA A 46 17.03 12.29 3.69
N ALA A 47 16.92 13.52 3.18
CA ALA A 47 15.72 14.03 2.52
C ALA A 47 15.77 13.89 0.98
N SER A 48 16.90 13.49 0.41
CA SER A 48 17.08 13.16 -1.00
C SER A 48 18.36 12.31 -1.20
N ALA A 49 18.53 11.69 -2.37
CA ALA A 49 19.80 11.05 -2.71
C ALA A 49 20.98 12.04 -2.69
N ALA A 50 20.78 13.26 -3.19
CA ALA A 50 21.79 14.32 -3.18
C ALA A 50 22.22 14.68 -1.74
N ASP A 51 21.26 14.81 -0.82
CA ASP A 51 21.54 15.07 0.59
C ASP A 51 22.38 13.94 1.20
N PHE A 52 22.16 12.69 0.78
CA PHE A 52 22.93 11.52 1.22
C PHE A 52 24.27 11.31 0.47
N GLY A 53 24.73 12.28 -0.34
CA GLY A 53 25.99 12.16 -1.08
C GLY A 53 25.87 11.48 -2.45
N GLY A 54 24.66 11.45 -3.01
CA GLY A 54 24.36 11.00 -4.37
C GLY A 54 23.86 9.54 -4.45
N MET A 55 23.42 9.16 -5.65
CA MET A 55 22.87 7.83 -5.93
C MET A 55 23.88 6.70 -5.66
N ASP A 56 25.16 6.89 -5.98
CA ASP A 56 26.18 5.86 -5.75
C ASP A 56 26.39 5.58 -4.26
N ALA A 57 26.37 6.63 -3.42
CA ALA A 57 26.44 6.50 -1.97
C ALA A 57 25.20 5.77 -1.42
N LEU A 58 24.02 6.12 -1.93
CA LEU A 58 22.76 5.49 -1.56
C LEU A 58 22.74 4.00 -1.91
N VAL A 59 23.11 3.65 -3.16
CA VAL A 59 23.19 2.26 -3.62
C VAL A 59 24.16 1.45 -2.78
N LYS A 60 25.33 2.02 -2.46
CA LYS A 60 26.32 1.33 -1.61
C LYS A 60 25.78 1.06 -0.21
N ALA A 61 25.11 2.03 0.41
CA ALA A 61 24.53 1.87 1.74
C ALA A 61 23.37 0.86 1.74
N ALA A 62 22.46 0.95 0.78
CA ALA A 62 21.34 0.02 0.61
C ALA A 62 21.80 -1.43 0.39
N LYS A 63 22.85 -1.64 -0.42
CA LYS A 63 23.46 -2.97 -0.60
C LYS A 63 24.09 -3.52 0.68
N LYS A 64 24.59 -2.64 1.57
CA LYS A 64 25.15 -3.02 2.86
C LYS A 64 24.07 -3.41 3.86
N GLU A 65 22.91 -2.75 3.82
CA GLU A 65 21.71 -3.17 4.56
C GLU A 65 21.19 -4.52 4.03
N GLY A 66 21.19 -4.71 2.71
CA GLY A 66 21.03 -6.03 2.07
C GLY A 66 19.59 -6.56 2.00
N SER A 67 18.65 -5.94 2.72
CA SER A 67 17.23 -6.30 2.73
C SER A 67 16.33 -5.06 2.61
N LEU A 68 15.10 -5.30 2.14
CA LEU A 68 13.98 -4.36 2.16
C LEU A 68 12.73 -5.13 2.59
N HIS A 69 12.05 -4.66 3.62
CA HIS A 69 10.84 -5.27 4.16
C HIS A 69 9.61 -4.49 3.70
N ILE A 70 8.67 -5.22 3.11
CA ILE A 70 7.41 -4.69 2.60
C ILE A 70 6.24 -5.53 3.13
N ILE A 71 5.04 -4.98 3.04
CA ILE A 71 3.78 -5.62 3.44
C ILE A 71 2.72 -5.18 2.43
N ALA A 72 1.76 -6.05 2.13
CA ALA A 72 0.64 -5.75 1.22
C ALA A 72 1.08 -5.42 -0.21
N VAL A 73 2.15 -6.07 -0.70
CA VAL A 73 2.69 -5.87 -2.05
C VAL A 73 2.65 -7.19 -2.84
N PRO A 74 1.44 -7.74 -3.10
CA PRO A 74 1.33 -9.03 -3.74
C PRO A 74 1.79 -8.92 -5.20
N ARG A 75 2.40 -10.00 -5.70
CA ARG A 75 3.14 -9.96 -6.97
C ARG A 75 2.25 -9.72 -8.20
N ASP A 76 0.98 -10.06 -8.10
CA ASP A 76 -0.05 -9.87 -9.12
C ASP A 76 -0.67 -8.47 -9.11
N TRP A 77 -0.39 -7.66 -8.08
CA TRP A 77 -0.87 -6.28 -8.01
C TRP A 77 -0.02 -5.36 -8.87
N ALA A 78 -0.65 -4.74 -9.88
CA ALA A 78 -0.04 -3.74 -10.76
C ALA A 78 1.36 -4.13 -11.32
N ASN A 79 1.65 -5.42 -11.49
CA ASN A 79 2.96 -5.94 -11.93
C ASN A 79 4.11 -5.81 -10.91
N TYR A 80 3.80 -5.76 -9.60
CA TYR A 80 4.79 -5.78 -8.52
C TYR A 80 5.77 -6.95 -8.61
N GLY A 81 5.35 -8.11 -9.11
CA GLY A 81 6.24 -9.26 -9.31
C GLY A 81 7.46 -8.92 -10.17
N ALA A 82 7.25 -8.25 -11.31
CA ALA A 82 8.35 -7.84 -12.18
C ALA A 82 9.18 -6.70 -11.59
N ILE A 83 8.56 -5.79 -10.81
CA ILE A 83 9.23 -4.67 -10.16
C ILE A 83 10.16 -5.16 -9.05
N ILE A 84 9.66 -6.07 -8.20
CA ILE A 84 10.45 -6.76 -7.18
C ILE A 84 11.62 -7.47 -7.85
N ASP A 85 11.37 -8.28 -8.89
CA ASP A 85 12.43 -9.04 -9.57
C ASP A 85 13.48 -8.12 -10.22
N ALA A 86 13.04 -7.02 -10.85
CA ALA A 86 13.93 -6.04 -11.46
C ALA A 86 14.79 -5.33 -10.41
N PHE A 87 14.21 -4.91 -9.28
CA PHE A 87 14.95 -4.29 -8.18
C PHE A 87 15.98 -5.24 -7.57
N GLN A 88 15.57 -6.46 -7.22
CA GLN A 88 16.46 -7.48 -6.66
C GLN A 88 17.59 -7.81 -7.64
N LYS A 89 17.30 -7.94 -8.93
CA LYS A 89 18.32 -8.19 -9.96
C LYS A 89 19.28 -7.02 -10.12
N LYS A 90 18.78 -5.78 -10.08
CA LYS A 90 19.58 -4.56 -10.30
C LYS A 90 20.50 -4.26 -9.12
N TYR A 91 20.01 -4.45 -7.89
CA TYR A 91 20.73 -4.04 -6.69
C TYR A 91 21.22 -5.18 -5.81
N GLY A 92 20.78 -6.43 -6.02
CA GLY A 92 21.17 -7.56 -5.18
C GLY A 92 20.66 -7.47 -3.74
N ILE A 93 19.64 -6.64 -3.50
CA ILE A 93 18.96 -6.47 -2.21
C ILE A 93 17.78 -7.43 -2.18
N LYS A 94 17.60 -8.17 -1.07
CA LYS A 94 16.49 -9.10 -0.90
C LYS A 94 15.22 -8.34 -0.49
N ILE A 95 14.09 -8.70 -1.08
CA ILE A 95 12.79 -8.19 -0.66
C ILE A 95 12.08 -9.27 0.16
N GLN A 96 11.60 -8.90 1.35
CA GLN A 96 10.77 -9.75 2.20
C GLN A 96 9.37 -9.16 2.31
N ASP A 97 8.38 -9.88 1.81
CA ASP A 97 6.96 -9.55 1.99
C ASP A 97 6.34 -10.50 3.01
N GLU A 98 5.99 -10.00 4.20
CA GLU A 98 5.48 -10.82 5.31
C GLU A 98 3.97 -11.04 5.22
N SER A 99 3.23 -10.22 4.46
CA SER A 99 1.78 -10.34 4.32
C SER A 99 1.33 -9.74 2.98
N PRO A 100 1.56 -10.45 1.86
CA PRO A 100 1.25 -9.93 0.53
C PRO A 100 -0.24 -9.58 0.37
N ASP A 101 -1.14 -10.35 0.98
CA ASP A 101 -2.59 -10.12 0.91
C ASP A 101 -3.10 -9.11 1.98
N GLY A 102 -2.21 -8.30 2.55
CA GLY A 102 -2.55 -7.28 3.52
C GLY A 102 -3.29 -6.09 2.90
N SER A 103 -3.84 -5.22 3.76
CA SER A 103 -4.44 -3.96 3.33
C SER A 103 -3.59 -2.75 3.74
N SER A 104 -3.88 -1.57 3.16
CA SER A 104 -3.22 -0.31 3.55
C SER A 104 -3.33 -0.01 5.06
N GLN A 105 -4.41 -0.41 5.72
CA GLN A 105 -4.49 -0.26 7.18
C GLN A 105 -3.62 -1.26 7.93
N ASP A 106 -3.40 -2.47 7.40
CA ASP A 106 -2.53 -3.48 8.01
C ASP A 106 -1.06 -3.07 7.92
N GLU A 107 -0.64 -2.44 6.82
CA GLU A 107 0.67 -1.78 6.69
C GLU A 107 0.89 -0.74 7.79
N ILE A 108 -0.07 0.19 7.98
CA ILE A 108 -0.01 1.22 9.03
C ILE A 108 0.05 0.60 10.43
N ASN A 109 -0.75 -0.44 10.67
CA ASN A 109 -0.75 -1.17 11.94
C ASN A 109 0.60 -1.86 12.17
N ALA A 110 1.22 -2.41 11.13
CA ALA A 110 2.52 -3.05 11.21
C ALA A 110 3.63 -2.05 11.56
N VAL A 111 3.63 -0.85 10.97
CA VAL A 111 4.57 0.22 11.34
C VAL A 111 4.52 0.50 12.84
N THR A 112 3.32 0.63 13.40
CA THR A 112 3.14 0.96 14.82
C THR A 112 3.47 -0.22 15.73
N SER A 113 2.94 -1.41 15.44
CA SER A 113 3.08 -2.60 16.30
C SER A 113 4.47 -3.23 16.24
N ARG A 114 5.23 -2.99 15.17
CA ARG A 114 6.57 -3.54 14.96
C ARG A 114 7.67 -2.49 15.11
N LYS A 115 7.36 -1.29 15.59
CA LYS A 115 8.33 -0.23 15.79
C LYS A 115 9.57 -0.73 16.56
N GLY A 116 10.75 -0.50 15.99
CA GLY A 116 12.04 -0.94 16.55
C GLY A 116 12.37 -2.43 16.34
N GLN A 117 11.52 -3.20 15.65
CA GLN A 117 11.82 -4.56 15.22
C GLN A 117 12.42 -4.54 13.80
N ASP A 118 13.35 -5.45 13.54
CA ASP A 118 13.98 -5.62 12.22
C ASP A 118 12.97 -5.92 11.11
N ARG A 119 11.85 -6.58 11.46
CA ARG A 119 10.74 -6.90 10.55
C ARG A 119 9.67 -5.80 10.39
N ALA A 120 9.92 -4.59 10.88
CA ALA A 120 9.05 -3.46 10.57
C ALA A 120 9.11 -3.18 9.04
N PRO A 121 7.99 -2.80 8.40
CA PRO A 121 8.03 -2.45 6.98
C PRO A 121 8.88 -1.19 6.78
N ASP A 122 9.77 -1.23 5.80
CA ASP A 122 10.66 -0.13 5.42
C ASP A 122 9.95 0.93 4.57
N VAL A 123 9.04 0.47 3.72
CA VAL A 123 8.23 1.27 2.79
C VAL A 123 6.78 0.82 2.83
N LEU A 124 5.88 1.66 2.34
CA LEU A 124 4.43 1.42 2.32
C LEU A 124 3.87 1.76 0.94
N ASP A 125 2.85 1.01 0.50
CA ASP A 125 2.06 1.26 -0.71
C ASP A 125 0.58 1.47 -0.36
N LEU A 126 0.20 2.72 -0.12
CA LEU A 126 -1.06 3.03 0.54
C LEU A 126 -2.05 3.67 -0.44
N GLY A 127 -3.34 3.31 -0.34
CA GLY A 127 -4.39 4.16 -0.91
C GLY A 127 -4.27 5.58 -0.35
N SER A 128 -4.47 6.62 -1.16
CA SER A 128 -4.12 8.02 -0.80
C SER A 128 -4.70 8.49 0.55
N SER A 129 -5.92 8.08 0.91
CA SER A 129 -6.54 8.43 2.20
C SER A 129 -5.85 7.78 3.41
N PHE A 130 -5.21 6.62 3.20
CA PHE A 130 -4.39 5.94 4.20
C PHE A 130 -3.01 6.56 4.31
N ALA A 131 -2.39 6.96 3.19
CA ALA A 131 -1.12 7.71 3.19
C ALA A 131 -1.25 9.04 3.94
N LEU A 132 -2.32 9.80 3.69
CA LEU A 132 -2.63 11.02 4.42
C LEU A 132 -2.76 10.76 5.93
N SER A 133 -3.47 9.69 6.31
CA SER A 133 -3.65 9.30 7.70
C SER A 133 -2.33 8.90 8.38
N ALA A 134 -1.46 8.16 7.69
CA ALA A 134 -0.15 7.78 8.20
C ALA A 134 0.78 9.01 8.36
N ALA A 135 0.71 9.96 7.43
CA ALA A 135 1.45 11.22 7.50
C ALA A 135 1.00 12.09 8.68
N GLN A 136 -0.31 12.19 8.92
CA GLN A 136 -0.89 12.90 10.07
C GLN A 136 -0.51 12.25 11.41
N GLN A 137 -0.36 10.92 11.44
CA GLN A 137 0.13 10.18 12.60
C GLN A 137 1.65 10.29 12.82
N GLY A 138 2.38 10.95 11.92
CA GLY A 138 3.83 11.11 12.02
C GLY A 138 4.63 9.83 11.76
N LEU A 139 4.05 8.88 11.03
CA LEU A 139 4.65 7.56 10.78
C LEU A 139 5.63 7.54 9.60
N LEU A 140 5.65 8.60 8.77
CA LEU A 140 6.38 8.62 7.50
C LEU A 140 7.63 9.51 7.56
N ALA A 141 8.72 9.08 6.94
CA ALA A 141 9.91 9.89 6.71
C ALA A 141 9.75 10.73 5.43
N PRO A 142 10.10 12.03 5.45
CA PRO A 142 10.13 12.84 4.25
C PRO A 142 11.31 12.45 3.34
N TYR A 143 11.05 12.27 2.05
CA TYR A 143 12.08 12.01 1.04
C TYR A 143 11.65 12.46 -0.34
N LYS A 144 12.46 13.28 -0.99
CA LYS A 144 12.27 13.72 -2.38
C LYS A 144 13.10 12.84 -3.29
N VAL A 145 12.42 11.95 -4.03
CA VAL A 145 13.02 11.22 -5.16
C VAL A 145 13.56 12.19 -6.21
N SER A 146 14.48 11.74 -7.05
CA SER A 146 15.10 12.57 -8.09
C SER A 146 14.08 13.23 -9.03
N SER A 147 12.97 12.54 -9.31
CA SER A 147 11.84 12.99 -10.15
C SER A 147 10.70 13.63 -9.36
N PHE A 148 10.91 13.99 -8.07
CA PHE A 148 9.85 14.55 -7.22
C PHE A 148 9.25 15.84 -7.81
N GLY A 149 10.05 16.61 -8.55
CA GLY A 149 9.59 17.81 -9.27
C GLY A 149 8.55 17.52 -10.34
N ASP A 150 8.64 16.35 -10.99
CA ASP A 150 7.81 15.96 -12.13
C ASP A 150 6.46 15.35 -11.71
N ILE A 151 6.36 14.90 -10.45
CA ILE A 151 5.09 14.43 -9.89
C ILE A 151 4.11 15.61 -9.78
N PRO A 152 2.87 15.51 -10.28
CA PRO A 152 1.89 16.60 -10.20
C PRO A 152 1.66 17.10 -8.76
N ALA A 153 1.45 18.40 -8.59
CA ALA A 153 1.34 19.01 -7.25
C ALA A 153 0.17 18.45 -6.41
N GLY A 154 -0.96 18.12 -7.03
CA GLY A 154 -2.10 17.49 -6.37
C GLY A 154 -1.94 15.99 -6.09
N GLN A 155 -0.78 15.42 -6.43
CA GLN A 155 -0.47 14.00 -6.31
C GLN A 155 0.74 13.73 -5.40
N LYS A 156 1.16 14.72 -4.61
CA LYS A 156 2.25 14.58 -3.65
C LYS A 156 2.04 15.46 -2.42
N ASP A 157 2.57 15.02 -1.30
CA ASP A 157 2.70 15.88 -0.13
C ASP A 157 3.80 16.93 -0.38
N PRO A 158 3.55 18.23 -0.20
CA PRO A 158 4.59 19.26 -0.25
C PRO A 158 5.78 19.01 0.71
N GLN A 159 5.55 18.27 1.81
CA GLN A 159 6.59 17.86 2.76
C GLN A 159 7.31 16.57 2.35
N ALA A 160 6.94 15.97 1.22
CA ALA A 160 7.50 14.73 0.68
C ALA A 160 7.39 13.51 1.62
N ARG A 161 6.38 13.47 2.50
CA ARG A 161 6.12 12.29 3.37
C ARG A 161 5.47 11.14 2.59
N TRP A 162 4.74 11.46 1.52
CA TRP A 162 4.16 10.51 0.56
C TRP A 162 4.02 11.19 -0.80
N TYR A 163 3.97 10.38 -1.86
CA TYR A 163 3.72 10.83 -3.22
C TYR A 163 3.12 9.68 -4.03
N ASN A 164 2.25 10.01 -4.99
CA ASN A 164 1.56 9.03 -5.83
C ASN A 164 2.50 8.41 -6.85
N ASP A 165 2.37 7.11 -7.07
CA ASP A 165 3.26 6.34 -7.94
C ASP A 165 2.56 5.81 -9.18
N TYR A 166 1.52 5.00 -8.98
CA TYR A 166 0.72 4.43 -10.05
C TYR A 166 -0.76 4.47 -9.70
N GLY A 167 -1.63 4.47 -10.69
CA GLY A 167 -3.05 4.63 -10.47
C GLY A 167 -3.92 4.09 -11.58
N GLY A 168 -5.21 4.18 -11.34
CA GLY A 168 -6.24 3.64 -12.20
C GLY A 168 -7.58 4.28 -11.96
N TYR A 169 -8.57 3.73 -12.67
CA TYR A 169 -9.97 4.06 -12.49
C TYR A 169 -10.67 2.87 -11.86
N ILE A 170 -11.66 3.11 -11.02
CA ILE A 170 -12.55 2.03 -10.60
C ILE A 170 -13.28 1.52 -11.84
N SER A 171 -13.38 0.20 -11.92
CA SER A 171 -13.96 -0.54 -13.03
C SER A 171 -14.87 -1.63 -12.52
N ILE A 172 -15.67 -2.17 -13.44
CA ILE A 172 -16.41 -3.40 -13.25
C ILE A 172 -15.75 -4.47 -14.11
N GLY A 173 -15.31 -5.54 -13.46
CA GLY A 173 -14.88 -6.79 -14.07
C GLY A 173 -16.04 -7.78 -14.10
N CYS A 174 -16.18 -8.57 -15.16
CA CYS A 174 -17.28 -9.52 -15.30
C CYS A 174 -16.90 -10.75 -16.13
N ASP A 175 -17.22 -11.95 -15.64
CA ASP A 175 -17.08 -13.20 -16.40
C ASP A 175 -18.29 -13.40 -17.32
N ALA A 176 -18.14 -13.06 -18.59
CA ALA A 176 -19.19 -13.15 -19.61
C ALA A 176 -19.63 -14.59 -19.95
N LYS A 177 -18.91 -15.63 -19.47
CA LYS A 177 -19.40 -17.02 -19.57
C LYS A 177 -20.40 -17.37 -18.46
N ARG A 178 -20.26 -16.75 -17.29
CA ARG A 178 -21.12 -17.00 -16.11
C ARG A 178 -22.26 -15.98 -16.01
N VAL A 179 -22.03 -14.76 -16.49
CA VAL A 179 -22.99 -13.66 -16.44
C VAL A 179 -23.46 -13.34 -17.85
N LYS A 180 -24.75 -13.58 -18.12
CA LYS A 180 -25.33 -13.44 -19.47
C LYS A 180 -25.20 -12.03 -20.06
N GLU A 181 -25.36 -11.01 -19.23
CA GLU A 181 -25.21 -9.60 -19.59
C GLU A 181 -24.28 -8.99 -18.55
N CYS A 182 -23.07 -8.61 -18.94
CA CYS A 182 -22.15 -7.97 -18.01
C CYS A 182 -22.61 -6.54 -17.70
N PRO A 183 -22.68 -6.15 -16.41
CA PRO A 183 -23.03 -4.78 -16.02
C PRO A 183 -21.96 -3.79 -16.50
N THR A 184 -22.39 -2.62 -16.93
CA THR A 184 -21.50 -1.56 -17.43
C THR A 184 -21.54 -0.28 -16.60
N THR A 185 -22.47 -0.22 -15.65
CA THR A 185 -22.74 0.94 -14.81
C THR A 185 -23.01 0.49 -13.38
N PHE A 186 -22.83 1.38 -12.41
CA PHE A 186 -23.24 1.08 -11.02
C PHE A 186 -24.75 0.87 -10.94
N LYS A 187 -25.54 1.59 -11.74
CA LYS A 187 -26.98 1.37 -11.85
C LYS A 187 -27.33 -0.07 -12.26
N ASP A 188 -26.59 -0.65 -13.20
CA ASP A 188 -26.83 -2.04 -13.64
C ASP A 188 -26.66 -3.02 -12.48
N LEU A 189 -25.66 -2.81 -11.61
CA LEU A 189 -25.36 -3.72 -10.49
C LEU A 189 -26.55 -3.96 -9.54
N LEU A 190 -27.57 -3.10 -9.55
CA LEU A 190 -28.81 -3.26 -8.77
C LEU A 190 -29.86 -4.16 -9.43
N LYS A 191 -29.68 -4.56 -10.70
CA LYS A 191 -30.62 -5.44 -11.43
C LYS A 191 -30.76 -6.79 -10.70
N PRO A 192 -31.97 -7.36 -10.57
CA PRO A 192 -32.19 -8.62 -9.83
C PRO A 192 -31.45 -9.85 -10.38
N GLN A 193 -30.97 -9.80 -11.63
CA GLN A 193 -30.21 -10.87 -12.27
C GLN A 193 -28.80 -11.08 -11.68
N TYR A 194 -28.28 -10.11 -10.93
CA TYR A 194 -26.95 -10.15 -10.32
C TYR A 194 -26.96 -10.57 -8.84
N LYS A 195 -28.03 -11.25 -8.39
CA LYS A 195 -28.11 -11.80 -7.03
C LYS A 195 -26.90 -12.66 -6.70
N GLY A 196 -26.24 -12.35 -5.59
CA GLY A 196 -25.06 -13.05 -5.06
C GLY A 196 -23.78 -12.93 -5.88
N GLN A 197 -23.71 -12.04 -6.87
CA GLN A 197 -22.62 -12.03 -7.86
C GLN A 197 -21.67 -10.83 -7.72
N VAL A 198 -22.10 -9.73 -7.09
CA VAL A 198 -21.34 -8.48 -7.06
C VAL A 198 -20.42 -8.42 -5.84
N ALA A 199 -19.12 -8.44 -6.08
CA ALA A 199 -18.07 -8.42 -5.08
C ALA A 199 -17.27 -7.11 -5.12
N LEU A 200 -16.68 -6.76 -3.98
CA LEU A 200 -15.74 -5.65 -3.83
C LEU A 200 -14.36 -6.22 -3.48
N ASN A 201 -13.28 -5.60 -3.96
CA ASN A 201 -11.92 -5.96 -3.56
C ASN A 201 -11.59 -5.39 -2.16
N GLY A 202 -12.04 -6.11 -1.14
CA GLY A 202 -11.71 -5.91 0.26
C GLY A 202 -12.74 -5.09 1.04
N ASN A 203 -12.32 -4.61 2.22
CA ASN A 203 -13.16 -3.81 3.11
C ASN A 203 -12.77 -2.33 3.03
N PRO A 204 -13.68 -1.38 2.69
CA PRO A 204 -13.35 0.03 2.50
C PRO A 204 -12.90 0.75 3.78
N THR A 205 -13.06 0.14 4.95
CA THR A 205 -12.49 0.68 6.20
C THR A 205 -10.98 0.41 6.32
N LYS A 206 -10.42 -0.46 5.46
CA LYS A 206 -9.02 -0.91 5.50
C LYS A 206 -8.29 -0.88 4.14
N SER A 207 -8.99 -1.19 3.06
CA SER A 207 -8.48 -1.32 1.70
C SER A 207 -8.70 -0.04 0.88
N GLY A 208 -7.64 0.43 0.22
CA GLY A 208 -7.70 1.55 -0.72
C GLY A 208 -8.58 1.29 -1.94
N SER A 209 -8.56 0.06 -2.48
CA SER A 209 -9.42 -0.33 -3.61
C SER A 209 -10.89 -0.28 -3.23
N ALA A 210 -11.26 -0.96 -2.14
CA ALA A 210 -12.64 -0.95 -1.66
C ALA A 210 -13.13 0.47 -1.35
N PHE A 211 -12.28 1.31 -0.74
CA PHE A 211 -12.58 2.72 -0.49
C PHE A 211 -12.86 3.48 -1.80
N GLY A 212 -12.06 3.24 -2.85
CA GLY A 212 -12.30 3.76 -4.19
C GLY A 212 -13.63 3.27 -4.79
N GLY A 213 -13.98 2.00 -4.60
CA GLY A 213 -15.26 1.43 -5.04
C GLY A 213 -16.48 2.13 -4.42
N VAL A 214 -16.40 2.52 -3.15
CA VAL A 214 -17.45 3.32 -2.48
C VAL A 214 -17.51 4.74 -3.05
N TYR A 215 -16.37 5.35 -3.36
CA TYR A 215 -16.35 6.67 -4.03
C TYR A 215 -16.97 6.63 -5.43
N ALA A 216 -16.61 5.64 -6.24
CA ALA A 216 -17.18 5.43 -7.56
C ALA A 216 -18.70 5.23 -7.49
N ALA A 217 -19.16 4.44 -6.52
CA ALA A 217 -20.59 4.28 -6.25
C ALA A 217 -21.24 5.61 -5.83
N ALA A 218 -20.57 6.43 -5.02
CA ALA A 218 -21.11 7.73 -4.62
C ALA A 218 -21.30 8.65 -5.84
N LEU A 219 -20.28 8.76 -6.70
CA LEU A 219 -20.36 9.55 -7.93
C LEU A 219 -21.51 9.08 -8.84
N ALA A 220 -21.71 7.76 -8.95
CA ALA A 220 -22.81 7.18 -9.73
C ALA A 220 -24.21 7.38 -9.14
N ASN A 221 -24.31 7.69 -7.84
CA ASN A 221 -25.58 7.75 -7.13
C ASN A 221 -25.90 9.17 -6.61
N GLY A 222 -25.33 10.20 -7.23
CA GLY A 222 -25.63 11.61 -6.94
C GLY A 222 -24.78 12.24 -5.83
N GLY A 223 -23.70 11.56 -5.41
CA GLY A 223 -22.69 12.09 -4.51
C GLY A 223 -21.62 12.92 -5.21
N SER A 224 -20.57 13.23 -4.47
CA SER A 224 -19.40 14.00 -4.94
C SER A 224 -18.16 13.61 -4.14
N PHE A 225 -16.99 14.19 -4.44
CA PHE A 225 -15.81 14.00 -3.59
C PHE A 225 -16.03 14.45 -2.14
N GLY A 226 -16.81 15.52 -1.93
CA GLY A 226 -17.20 16.02 -0.62
C GLY A 226 -18.40 15.32 0.02
N ASP A 227 -19.08 14.43 -0.70
CA ASP A 227 -20.23 13.67 -0.20
C ASP A 227 -20.22 12.21 -0.68
N ILE A 228 -19.66 11.34 0.16
CA ILE A 228 -19.55 9.90 -0.10
C ILE A 228 -20.77 9.10 0.36
N GLN A 229 -21.71 9.71 1.11
CA GLN A 229 -22.85 9.00 1.68
C GLN A 229 -23.68 8.23 0.64
N PRO A 230 -23.92 8.76 -0.58
CA PRO A 230 -24.64 8.01 -1.62
C PRO A 230 -23.96 6.69 -2.02
N GLY A 231 -22.64 6.57 -1.86
CA GLY A 231 -21.91 5.33 -2.09
C GLY A 231 -22.19 4.27 -1.03
N LEU A 232 -22.23 4.67 0.26
CA LEU A 232 -22.65 3.79 1.33
C LEU A 232 -24.10 3.33 1.14
N ASP A 233 -24.99 4.24 0.78
CA ASP A 233 -26.40 3.94 0.54
C ASP A 233 -26.57 2.99 -0.65
N PHE A 234 -25.73 3.13 -1.68
CA PHE A 234 -25.69 2.20 -2.80
C PHE A 234 -25.34 0.78 -2.35
N PHE A 235 -24.28 0.58 -1.56
CA PHE A 235 -23.90 -0.75 -1.07
C PHE A 235 -24.95 -1.33 -0.11
N ALA A 236 -25.62 -0.49 0.70
CA ALA A 236 -26.76 -0.91 1.51
C ALA A 236 -27.93 -1.42 0.64
N LYS A 237 -28.26 -0.71 -0.45
CA LYS A 237 -29.27 -1.15 -1.42
C LYS A 237 -28.85 -2.43 -2.13
N LEU A 238 -27.59 -2.52 -2.55
CA LEU A 238 -27.03 -3.69 -3.23
C LEU A 238 -27.10 -4.94 -2.34
N LYS A 239 -26.80 -4.78 -1.04
CA LYS A 239 -26.95 -5.82 -0.02
C LYS A 239 -28.42 -6.18 0.20
N LYS A 240 -29.30 -5.20 0.39
CA LYS A 240 -30.75 -5.41 0.58
C LYS A 240 -31.40 -6.14 -0.60
N ASN A 241 -30.95 -5.87 -1.82
CA ASN A 241 -31.44 -6.53 -3.04
C ASN A 241 -30.88 -7.96 -3.19
N GLY A 242 -29.90 -8.35 -2.37
CA GLY A 242 -29.25 -9.66 -2.40
C GLY A 242 -28.16 -9.79 -3.47
N ASN A 243 -27.71 -8.69 -4.07
CA ASN A 243 -26.71 -8.70 -5.14
C ASN A 243 -25.28 -8.70 -4.61
N TYR A 244 -25.05 -8.04 -3.47
CA TYR A 244 -23.72 -7.98 -2.85
C TYR A 244 -23.33 -9.33 -2.22
N THR A 245 -22.18 -9.86 -2.62
CA THR A 245 -21.53 -10.99 -1.95
C THR A 245 -20.45 -10.47 -0.99
N PRO A 246 -20.43 -10.91 0.28
CA PRO A 246 -19.39 -10.54 1.24
C PRO A 246 -18.12 -11.40 1.06
N VAL A 247 -17.81 -11.79 -0.18
CA VAL A 247 -16.59 -12.49 -0.57
C VAL A 247 -15.71 -11.49 -1.30
N GLU A 248 -14.45 -11.40 -0.89
CA GLU A 248 -13.47 -10.52 -1.50
C GLU A 248 -13.18 -10.96 -2.94
N SER A 249 -13.17 -10.00 -3.86
CA SER A 249 -12.79 -10.26 -5.25
C SER A 249 -11.26 -10.35 -5.37
N THR A 250 -10.77 -11.55 -5.66
CA THR A 250 -9.36 -11.87 -5.90
C THR A 250 -9.26 -12.75 -7.14
N PRO A 251 -8.06 -12.96 -7.71
CA PRO A 251 -7.94 -13.86 -8.86
C PRO A 251 -8.50 -15.25 -8.58
N ALA A 252 -8.25 -15.76 -7.37
CA ALA A 252 -8.70 -17.07 -6.95
C ALA A 252 -10.23 -17.19 -6.81
N THR A 253 -10.91 -16.16 -6.29
CA THR A 253 -12.38 -16.20 -6.14
C THR A 253 -13.09 -16.00 -7.48
N VAL A 254 -12.51 -15.22 -8.40
CA VAL A 254 -13.00 -15.09 -9.78
C VAL A 254 -12.84 -16.40 -10.55
N GLU A 255 -11.67 -17.05 -10.45
CA GLU A 255 -11.42 -18.34 -11.12
C GLU A 255 -12.42 -19.40 -10.67
N LYS A 256 -12.71 -19.48 -9.36
CA LYS A 256 -13.73 -20.38 -8.79
C LYS A 256 -15.16 -20.00 -9.13
N GLY A 257 -15.40 -18.77 -9.62
CA GLY A 257 -16.74 -18.26 -9.95
C GLY A 257 -17.54 -17.78 -8.74
N GLU A 258 -16.88 -17.56 -7.61
CA GLU A 258 -17.50 -17.02 -6.38
C GLU A 258 -17.76 -15.51 -6.49
N THR A 259 -16.94 -14.80 -7.28
CA THR A 259 -17.03 -13.35 -7.51
C THR A 259 -17.06 -13.01 -9.00
N PRO A 260 -18.09 -13.47 -9.75
CA PRO A 260 -18.12 -13.33 -11.21
C PRO A 260 -18.34 -11.89 -11.69
N ILE A 261 -18.69 -10.96 -10.78
CA ILE A 261 -18.73 -9.52 -11.03
C ILE A 261 -17.89 -8.83 -9.94
N SER A 262 -16.84 -8.13 -10.35
CA SER A 262 -15.90 -7.46 -9.45
C SER A 262 -15.97 -5.94 -9.59
N ILE A 263 -15.97 -5.21 -8.47
CA ILE A 263 -15.69 -3.78 -8.42
C ILE A 263 -14.25 -3.61 -7.92
N ASP A 264 -13.36 -3.16 -8.81
CA ASP A 264 -11.94 -3.02 -8.52
C ASP A 264 -11.26 -2.08 -9.53
N TRP A 265 -9.96 -1.81 -9.36
CA TRP A 265 -9.18 -1.02 -10.30
C TRP A 265 -9.15 -1.62 -11.70
N ASP A 266 -9.18 -0.74 -12.70
CA ASP A 266 -9.15 -1.10 -14.12
C ASP A 266 -7.87 -1.85 -14.51
N TYR A 267 -6.73 -1.49 -13.92
CA TYR A 267 -5.48 -2.19 -14.16
C TYR A 267 -5.47 -3.62 -13.61
N LEU A 268 -6.09 -3.87 -12.45
CA LEU A 268 -6.23 -5.22 -11.88
C LEU A 268 -7.18 -6.06 -12.73
N ASN A 269 -8.35 -5.51 -13.07
CA ASN A 269 -9.29 -6.20 -13.94
C ASN A 269 -8.72 -6.47 -15.35
N ALA A 270 -7.88 -5.57 -15.89
CA ALA A 270 -7.17 -5.81 -17.14
C ALA A 270 -6.11 -6.91 -17.01
N GLY A 271 -5.36 -6.94 -15.91
CA GLY A 271 -4.45 -8.03 -15.58
C GLY A 271 -5.16 -9.39 -15.48
N TYR A 272 -6.32 -9.42 -14.81
CA TYR A 272 -7.18 -10.61 -14.73
C TYR A 272 -7.61 -11.09 -16.11
N ALA A 273 -7.98 -10.18 -17.02
CA ALA A 273 -8.38 -10.54 -18.38
C ALA A 273 -7.27 -11.27 -19.15
N ASP A 274 -6.00 -10.91 -18.91
CA ASP A 274 -4.85 -11.61 -19.49
C ASP A 274 -4.58 -12.95 -18.82
N GLU A 275 -4.55 -12.98 -17.49
CA GLU A 275 -4.30 -14.20 -16.71
C GLU A 275 -5.32 -15.30 -17.05
N PHE A 276 -6.59 -14.91 -17.09
CA PHE A 276 -7.72 -15.81 -17.22
C PHE A 276 -7.99 -16.28 -18.65
N ARG A 277 -7.41 -15.62 -19.66
CA ARG A 277 -7.58 -16.01 -21.07
C ARG A 277 -7.15 -17.46 -21.31
N SER A 278 -6.04 -17.87 -20.70
CA SER A 278 -5.52 -19.24 -20.80
C SER A 278 -6.33 -20.26 -19.99
N LYS A 279 -7.07 -19.80 -18.97
CA LYS A 279 -7.93 -20.60 -18.09
C LYS A 279 -9.36 -20.74 -18.63
N GLY A 280 -9.65 -20.14 -19.78
CA GLY A 280 -10.93 -20.28 -20.46
C GLY A 280 -12.07 -19.45 -19.87
N LEU A 281 -11.79 -18.43 -19.06
CA LEU A 281 -12.79 -17.43 -18.63
C LEU A 281 -12.86 -16.31 -19.68
N ASP A 282 -14.03 -15.69 -19.82
CA ASP A 282 -14.19 -14.51 -20.68
C ASP A 282 -14.39 -13.25 -19.81
N TRP A 283 -13.29 -12.77 -19.23
CA TRP A 283 -13.31 -11.61 -18.34
C TRP A 283 -13.38 -10.30 -19.13
N LYS A 284 -14.46 -9.56 -18.95
CA LYS A 284 -14.68 -8.22 -19.52
C LYS A 284 -14.39 -7.15 -18.48
N VAL A 285 -13.85 -6.04 -18.93
CA VAL A 285 -13.49 -4.89 -18.09
C VAL A 285 -14.15 -3.65 -18.66
N VAL A 286 -14.80 -2.88 -17.79
CA VAL A 286 -15.42 -1.60 -18.17
C VAL A 286 -15.23 -0.58 -17.05
N VAL A 287 -14.76 0.62 -17.41
CA VAL A 287 -14.82 1.77 -16.49
C VAL A 287 -16.24 2.35 -16.59
N PRO A 288 -17.02 2.34 -15.49
CA PRO A 288 -18.42 2.71 -15.54
C PRO A 288 -18.58 4.20 -15.81
N SER A 289 -19.40 4.54 -16.80
CA SER A 289 -19.60 5.93 -17.22
C SER A 289 -20.34 6.78 -16.18
N ASP A 290 -21.11 6.16 -15.30
CA ASP A 290 -21.86 6.84 -14.24
C ASP A 290 -21.01 7.08 -12.98
N GLY A 291 -19.95 6.31 -12.74
CA GLY A 291 -19.15 6.35 -11.51
C GLY A 291 -17.67 6.53 -11.74
N GLN A 292 -17.26 7.47 -12.60
CA GLN A 292 -15.85 7.67 -12.95
C GLN A 292 -15.03 8.19 -11.75
N TYR A 293 -14.36 7.28 -11.05
CA TYR A 293 -13.43 7.59 -9.98
C TYR A 293 -12.03 7.13 -10.37
N ALA A 294 -11.06 8.04 -10.31
CA ALA A 294 -9.65 7.73 -10.47
C ALA A 294 -8.90 8.02 -9.17
N GLN A 295 -7.90 7.20 -8.88
CA GLN A 295 -6.96 7.47 -7.79
C GLN A 295 -5.63 6.76 -8.06
N TYR A 296 -4.62 7.18 -7.31
CA TYR A 296 -3.31 6.54 -7.30
C TYR A 296 -3.03 5.92 -5.94
N TYR A 297 -2.13 4.94 -5.92
CA TYR A 297 -1.48 4.50 -4.71
C TYR A 297 -0.30 5.42 -4.43
N SER A 298 -0.10 5.70 -3.14
CA SER A 298 0.92 6.60 -2.63
C SER A 298 2.01 5.79 -1.95
N GLN A 299 3.23 6.00 -2.44
CA GLN A 299 4.43 5.43 -1.86
C GLN A 299 4.92 6.28 -0.70
N ALA A 300 5.44 5.61 0.33
CA ALA A 300 6.04 6.27 1.49
C ALA A 300 7.18 5.44 2.10
N ILE A 301 8.01 6.12 2.89
CA ILE A 301 9.07 5.49 3.69
C ILE A 301 8.64 5.52 5.16
N THR A 302 8.76 4.40 5.86
CA THR A 302 8.52 4.35 7.30
C THR A 302 9.55 5.19 8.05
N LYS A 303 9.09 6.04 8.98
CA LYS A 303 9.96 6.96 9.74
C LYS A 303 11.10 6.25 10.45
N ASP A 304 10.79 5.11 11.05
CA ASP A 304 11.70 4.28 11.83
C ASP A 304 12.07 2.99 11.06
N ALA A 305 12.18 3.07 9.73
CA ALA A 305 12.54 1.94 8.87
C ALA A 305 13.87 1.29 9.32
N PRO A 306 13.93 -0.04 9.51
CA PRO A 306 15.15 -0.76 9.85
C PRO A 306 16.22 -0.72 8.75
N HIS A 307 15.82 -0.61 7.47
CA HIS A 307 16.69 -0.51 6.30
C HIS A 307 16.46 0.83 5.54
N PRO A 308 16.84 1.98 6.14
CA PRO A 308 16.48 3.29 5.63
C PRO A 308 17.13 3.68 4.29
N ALA A 309 18.30 3.11 3.94
CA ALA A 309 18.93 3.35 2.64
C ALA A 309 18.27 2.51 1.53
N ALA A 310 17.93 1.25 1.80
CA ALA A 310 17.18 0.40 0.90
C ALA A 310 15.79 0.96 0.64
N ALA A 311 15.11 1.48 1.67
CA ALA A 311 13.82 2.14 1.54
C ALA A 311 13.86 3.32 0.56
N ARG A 312 14.88 4.18 0.68
CA ARG A 312 15.09 5.33 -0.22
C ARG A 312 15.47 4.91 -1.63
N LEU A 313 16.34 3.90 -1.77
CA LEU A 313 16.71 3.36 -3.07
C LEU A 313 15.51 2.73 -3.78
N TRP A 314 14.62 2.09 -3.05
CA TRP A 314 13.36 1.56 -3.57
C TRP A 314 12.49 2.68 -4.16
N GLN A 315 12.33 3.79 -3.43
CA GLN A 315 11.63 4.96 -3.95
C GLN A 315 12.30 5.51 -5.22
N GLU A 316 13.63 5.69 -5.24
CA GLU A 316 14.34 6.12 -6.46
C GLU A 316 14.15 5.14 -7.63
N PHE A 317 14.01 3.85 -7.37
CA PHE A 317 13.76 2.84 -8.40
C PHE A 317 12.33 2.93 -8.95
N LEU A 318 11.31 2.98 -8.10
CA LEU A 318 9.91 3.08 -8.53
C LEU A 318 9.66 4.31 -9.39
N TYR A 319 10.28 5.43 -9.02
CA TYR A 319 10.15 6.72 -9.71
C TYR A 319 11.18 6.95 -10.82
N SER A 320 11.92 5.90 -11.20
CA SER A 320 12.74 5.90 -12.41
C SER A 320 11.90 5.58 -13.65
N THR A 321 12.42 5.92 -14.84
CA THR A 321 11.82 5.50 -16.12
C THR A 321 11.57 3.99 -16.19
N GLU A 322 12.46 3.18 -15.61
CA GLU A 322 12.31 1.73 -15.58
C GLU A 322 11.11 1.31 -14.71
N GLY A 323 11.05 1.80 -13.48
CA GLY A 323 9.94 1.51 -12.55
C GLY A 323 8.59 1.95 -13.09
N GLN A 324 8.50 3.19 -13.58
CA GLN A 324 7.26 3.73 -14.13
C GLN A 324 6.78 2.98 -15.39
N ASN A 325 7.70 2.53 -16.25
CA ASN A 325 7.30 1.69 -17.41
C ASN A 325 6.89 0.27 -16.99
N LEU A 326 7.36 -0.24 -15.83
CA LEU A 326 6.86 -1.52 -15.31
C LEU A 326 5.41 -1.40 -14.83
N TRP A 327 4.97 -0.25 -14.33
CA TRP A 327 3.56 0.01 -14.03
C TRP A 327 2.67 -0.09 -15.27
N LEU A 328 3.10 0.49 -16.39
CA LEU A 328 2.38 0.41 -17.66
C LEU A 328 2.21 -1.04 -18.15
N LYS A 329 3.23 -1.88 -17.94
CA LYS A 329 3.16 -3.31 -18.28
C LYS A 329 2.15 -4.07 -17.41
N GLY A 330 1.85 -3.55 -16.23
CA GLY A 330 0.77 -3.98 -15.35
C GLY A 330 -0.55 -3.26 -15.58
N TYR A 331 -0.73 -2.56 -16.70
CA TYR A 331 -1.92 -1.78 -17.04
C TYR A 331 -2.20 -0.57 -16.13
N ALA A 332 -1.30 -0.25 -15.19
CA ALA A 332 -1.44 0.90 -14.32
C ALA A 332 -0.89 2.17 -14.98
N ARG A 333 -1.48 3.32 -14.65
CA ARG A 333 -1.04 4.63 -15.13
C ARG A 333 0.04 5.18 -14.19
N PRO A 334 1.29 5.37 -14.65
CA PRO A 334 2.35 5.93 -13.81
C PRO A 334 2.13 7.43 -13.55
N ALA A 335 2.49 7.92 -12.38
CA ALA A 335 2.40 9.33 -12.00
C ALA A 335 3.32 10.21 -12.85
N LEU A 336 4.39 9.63 -13.40
CA LEU A 336 5.33 10.30 -14.30
C LEU A 336 4.98 10.12 -15.79
N MET A 337 3.77 9.65 -16.13
CA MET A 337 3.39 9.38 -17.51
C MET A 337 3.62 10.58 -18.45
N THR A 338 3.17 11.77 -18.06
CA THR A 338 3.30 13.00 -18.87
C THR A 338 4.74 13.45 -19.05
N SER A 339 5.56 13.37 -17.98
CA SER A 339 6.97 13.75 -18.06
C SER A 339 7.77 12.75 -18.90
N MET A 340 7.48 11.45 -18.78
CA MET A 340 8.07 10.41 -19.60
C MET A 340 7.66 10.51 -21.07
N GLU A 341 6.42 10.88 -21.37
CA GLU A 341 5.98 11.14 -22.74
C GLU A 341 6.76 12.31 -23.35
N SER A 342 6.86 13.43 -22.61
CA SER A 342 7.59 14.62 -23.04
C SER A 342 9.09 14.33 -23.24
N ALA A 343 9.67 13.47 -22.40
CA ALA A 343 11.06 13.04 -22.49
C ALA A 343 11.31 11.94 -23.55
N GLY A 344 10.26 11.38 -24.17
CA GLY A 344 10.37 10.29 -25.13
C GLY A 344 10.78 8.94 -24.52
N THR A 345 10.60 8.75 -23.22
CA THR A 345 11.02 7.55 -22.48
C THR A 345 9.85 6.63 -22.09
N LEU A 346 8.62 7.04 -22.38
CA LEU A 346 7.41 6.23 -22.20
C LEU A 346 7.38 5.01 -23.12
N ASP A 347 7.11 3.83 -22.57
CA ASP A 347 6.79 2.62 -23.35
C ASP A 347 5.41 2.78 -24.00
N LYS A 348 5.41 3.26 -25.26
CA LYS A 348 4.20 3.51 -26.04
C LYS A 348 3.39 2.23 -26.30
N THR A 349 4.04 1.07 -26.33
CA THR A 349 3.36 -0.21 -26.58
C THR A 349 2.55 -0.61 -25.35
N ALA A 350 3.14 -0.48 -24.16
CA ALA A 350 2.42 -0.72 -22.91
C ALA A 350 1.34 0.34 -22.67
N ALA A 351 1.63 1.62 -22.91
CA ALA A 351 0.66 2.71 -22.78
C ALA A 351 -0.59 2.54 -23.68
N ALA A 352 -0.41 2.05 -24.91
CA ALA A 352 -1.52 1.78 -25.83
C ALA A 352 -2.47 0.67 -25.35
N LYS A 353 -2.06 -0.15 -24.37
CA LYS A 353 -2.88 -1.22 -23.80
C LYS A 353 -3.67 -0.79 -22.56
N LEU A 354 -3.47 0.43 -22.06
CA LEU A 354 -4.20 0.93 -20.91
C LEU A 354 -5.72 0.87 -21.15
N PRO A 355 -6.52 0.53 -20.12
CA PRO A 355 -7.97 0.58 -20.23
C PRO A 355 -8.43 1.96 -20.72
N GLN A 356 -9.40 1.95 -21.64
CA GLN A 356 -9.93 3.18 -22.21
C GLN A 356 -10.77 3.92 -21.18
N VAL A 357 -10.56 5.23 -21.09
CA VAL A 357 -11.26 6.13 -20.17
C VAL A 357 -11.68 7.38 -20.93
N THR A 358 -12.79 7.98 -20.52
CA THR A 358 -13.29 9.23 -21.11
C THR A 358 -13.07 10.39 -20.14
N GLY A 359 -12.84 11.59 -20.69
CA GLY A 359 -12.64 12.80 -19.88
C GLY A 359 -11.30 12.85 -19.14
N SER A 360 -11.17 13.85 -18.28
CA SER A 360 -9.98 14.07 -17.43
C SER A 360 -10.24 13.55 -16.03
N ALA A 361 -9.25 12.85 -15.44
CA ALA A 361 -9.32 12.49 -14.03
C ALA A 361 -9.38 13.74 -13.14
N SER A 362 -10.23 13.69 -12.11
CA SER A 362 -10.22 14.60 -10.98
C SER A 362 -10.03 13.77 -9.70
N PHE A 363 -9.43 14.36 -8.68
CA PHE A 363 -9.09 13.67 -7.44
C PHE A 363 -9.68 14.41 -6.24
N PRO A 364 -10.13 13.68 -5.20
CA PRO A 364 -10.61 14.31 -3.97
C PRO A 364 -9.46 14.99 -3.23
N THR A 365 -9.74 16.17 -2.68
CA THR A 365 -8.83 16.88 -1.78
C THR A 365 -8.57 16.09 -0.50
N GLU A 366 -7.50 16.42 0.23
CA GLU A 366 -7.18 15.78 1.52
C GLU A 366 -8.33 15.87 2.53
N ALA A 367 -9.01 17.02 2.59
CA ALA A 367 -10.14 17.25 3.48
C ALA A 367 -11.34 16.35 3.11
N GLU A 368 -11.62 16.22 1.82
CA GLU A 368 -12.67 15.34 1.30
C GLU A 368 -12.37 13.87 1.60
N GLN A 369 -11.12 13.43 1.38
CA GLN A 369 -10.70 12.06 1.69
C GLN A 369 -10.79 11.74 3.18
N SER A 370 -10.39 12.68 4.05
CA SER A 370 -10.48 12.53 5.50
C SER A 370 -11.94 12.43 5.95
N LYS A 371 -12.82 13.30 5.45
CA LYS A 371 -14.27 13.25 5.73
C LYS A 371 -14.88 11.93 5.26
N ALA A 372 -14.54 11.48 4.05
CA ALA A 372 -15.03 10.23 3.50
C ALA A 372 -14.58 9.01 4.32
N LYS A 373 -13.32 8.98 4.77
CA LYS A 373 -12.80 7.91 5.64
C LYS A 373 -13.58 7.83 6.96
N THR A 374 -13.90 8.97 7.57
CA THR A 374 -14.77 8.99 8.77
C THR A 374 -16.16 8.44 8.49
N VAL A 375 -16.80 8.88 7.40
CA VAL A 375 -18.15 8.43 7.02
C VAL A 375 -18.17 6.91 6.77
N ILE A 376 -17.21 6.39 6.01
CA ILE A 376 -17.08 4.95 5.73
C ILE A 376 -16.82 4.16 7.03
N ALA A 377 -15.89 4.61 7.88
CA ALA A 377 -15.60 3.93 9.14
C ALA A 377 -16.82 3.81 10.06
N GLN A 378 -17.68 4.82 10.08
CA GLN A 378 -18.89 4.85 10.91
C GLN A 378 -20.09 4.11 10.28
N GLY A 379 -20.17 4.10 8.95
CA GLY A 379 -21.35 3.65 8.20
C GLY A 379 -21.23 2.29 7.55
N TRP A 380 -20.03 1.87 7.11
CA TRP A 380 -19.85 0.66 6.31
C TRP A 380 -20.37 -0.59 6.99
N GLY A 381 -20.01 -0.77 8.26
CA GLY A 381 -20.47 -1.90 9.07
C GLY A 381 -21.99 -2.04 8.98
N LYS A 382 -22.73 -0.97 9.26
CA LYS A 382 -24.21 -0.94 9.21
C LYS A 382 -24.78 -1.13 7.79
N ALA A 383 -24.08 -0.64 6.78
CA ALA A 383 -24.54 -0.71 5.39
C ALA A 383 -24.53 -2.14 4.85
N VAL A 384 -23.49 -2.92 5.17
CA VAL A 384 -23.31 -4.29 4.64
C VAL A 384 -23.51 -5.40 5.69
N SER A 385 -23.66 -5.06 6.97
CA SER A 385 -24.15 -5.97 8.00
C SER A 385 -25.66 -6.19 7.86
N GLY A 386 -26.08 -7.44 8.00
CA GLY A 386 -27.47 -7.80 8.27
C GLY A 386 -27.58 -8.26 9.70
#